data_AF-A0A1B6LCB7-F1
#
_entry.id   AF-A0A1B6LCB7-F1
#
_cell.length_a   1.000
_cell.length_b   1.000
_cell.length_c   1.000
_cell.angle_alpha   90.00
_cell.angle_beta   90.00
_cell.angle_gamma   90.00
#
_symmetry.space_group_name_H-M   'P 1'
#
loop_
_entity.id
_entity.type
_entity.pdbx_description
1 polymer ?
#
loop_
_entity_poly.entity_id
_entity_poly.type
_entity_poly.pdbx_seq_one_letter_code
_entity_poly.pdbx_strand_id
1 'polypeptide(L)'
;TSIPQSQSRAVLTAHARRRDSSHNERFYEEHDYERRVKKRRARLITAAEEAFTHIKRLHHEPVPAIPMDPHEAAQAVFPSLARALQKYLRVTRQQPRHTVESILAHLASCLSHDLSPRAFLEPFLIPAPVLQNEKEQKSVQSWSLICDELLSRPLGPDTIFQLRQNDVSLLCQVRELPHFNLTEEVVDPKSNKFVLRLNSETSV
;
A
#
# COMPACT_ATOMS: atom_id res chain seq x y z
N THR A 1 64.13 22.15 -1.36
CA THR A 1 63.70 20.78 -0.98
C THR A 1 62.21 20.68 -1.14
N SER A 2 61.77 19.97 -2.18
CA SER A 2 60.37 19.80 -2.58
C SER A 2 59.81 18.47 -2.10
N ILE A 3 58.52 18.49 -1.73
CA ILE A 3 57.46 17.47 -1.84
C ILE A 3 56.67 17.30 -0.52
N PRO A 4 55.37 17.66 -0.54
CA PRO A 4 54.35 16.84 0.10
C PRO A 4 53.16 16.54 -0.84
N GLN A 5 53.41 16.15 -2.10
CA GLN A 5 52.36 15.86 -3.09
C GLN A 5 51.86 14.39 -3.08
N SER A 6 52.60 13.47 -2.45
CA SER A 6 52.30 12.03 -2.50
C SER A 6 51.16 11.60 -1.56
N GLN A 7 51.09 12.18 -0.35
CA GLN A 7 50.09 11.76 0.65
C GLN A 7 48.66 12.20 0.29
N SER A 8 48.46 13.39 -0.29
CA SER A 8 47.12 13.88 -0.67
C SER A 8 46.47 13.06 -1.78
N ARG A 9 47.25 12.49 -2.70
CA ARG A 9 46.74 11.62 -3.78
C ARG A 9 46.26 10.27 -3.25
N ALA A 10 46.94 9.70 -2.25
CA ALA A 10 46.56 8.41 -1.67
C ALA A 10 45.21 8.48 -0.93
N VAL A 11 44.94 9.59 -0.22
CA VAL A 11 43.68 9.81 0.51
C VAL A 11 42.49 9.97 -0.45
N LEU A 12 42.66 10.72 -1.54
CA LEU A 12 41.62 10.90 -2.57
C LEU A 12 41.28 9.58 -3.29
N THR A 13 42.28 8.74 -3.55
CA THR A 13 42.08 7.43 -4.20
C THR A 13 41.41 6.42 -3.25
N ALA A 14 41.68 6.50 -1.95
CA ALA A 14 41.01 5.69 -0.92
C ALA A 14 39.53 6.08 -0.73
N HIS A 15 39.20 7.37 -0.80
CA HIS A 15 37.82 7.84 -0.79
C HIS A 15 37.06 7.43 -2.06
N ALA A 16 37.69 7.44 -3.23
CA ALA A 16 37.08 6.95 -4.47
C ALA A 16 36.74 5.45 -4.39
N ARG A 17 37.67 4.61 -3.92
CA ARG A 17 37.43 3.16 -3.73
C ARG A 17 36.37 2.84 -2.67
N ARG A 18 36.24 3.65 -1.61
CA ARG A 18 35.16 3.54 -0.61
C ARG A 18 33.79 3.97 -1.17
N ARG A 19 33.77 4.88 -2.13
CA ARG A 19 32.54 5.40 -2.74
C ARG A 19 31.96 4.42 -3.76
N ASP A 20 32.81 3.74 -4.52
CA ASP A 20 32.38 2.68 -5.44
C ASP A 20 31.94 1.39 -4.71
N SER A 21 32.54 1.06 -3.57
CA SER A 21 32.09 -0.08 -2.74
C SER A 21 30.71 0.16 -2.11
N SER A 22 30.43 1.41 -1.72
CA SER A 22 29.15 1.84 -1.13
C SER A 22 27.96 1.70 -2.08
N HIS A 23 28.17 1.87 -3.40
CA HIS A 23 27.09 1.75 -4.38
C HIS A 23 26.60 0.31 -4.54
N ASN A 24 27.53 -0.64 -4.62
CA ASN A 24 27.20 -2.07 -4.69
C ASN A 24 26.63 -2.58 -3.36
N GLU A 25 27.12 -2.10 -2.23
CA GLU A 25 26.60 -2.44 -0.90
C GLU A 25 25.10 -2.10 -0.78
N ARG A 26 24.71 -0.90 -1.20
CA ARG A 26 23.29 -0.49 -1.22
C ARG A 26 22.44 -1.43 -2.09
N PHE A 27 22.93 -1.81 -3.27
CA PHE A 27 22.21 -2.76 -4.15
C PHE A 27 21.98 -4.11 -3.47
N TYR A 28 23.02 -4.67 -2.82
CA TYR A 28 22.89 -5.94 -2.11
C TYR A 28 21.97 -5.84 -0.90
N GLU A 29 22.02 -4.73 -0.14
CA GLU A 29 21.13 -4.46 0.98
C GLU A 29 19.66 -4.37 0.55
N GLU A 30 19.37 -3.61 -0.51
CA GLU A 30 18.02 -3.48 -1.07
C GLU A 30 17.51 -4.82 -1.59
N HIS A 31 18.34 -5.56 -2.34
CA HIS A 31 17.97 -6.88 -2.86
C HIS A 31 17.70 -7.90 -1.73
N ASP A 32 18.54 -7.92 -0.69
CA ASP A 32 18.32 -8.79 0.46
C ASP A 32 17.08 -8.38 1.26
N TYR A 33 16.80 -7.08 1.38
CA TYR A 33 15.55 -6.58 1.94
C TYR A 33 14.35 -7.07 1.14
N GLU A 34 14.33 -6.86 -0.18
CA GLU A 34 13.25 -7.32 -1.04
C GLU A 34 13.05 -8.83 -0.92
N ARG A 35 14.13 -9.61 -0.92
CA ARG A 35 14.07 -11.06 -0.76
C ARG A 35 13.43 -11.45 0.57
N ARG A 36 13.79 -10.76 1.67
CA ARG A 36 13.18 -10.99 2.98
C ARG A 36 11.69 -10.65 2.95
N VAL A 37 11.31 -9.49 2.40
CA VAL A 37 9.90 -9.07 2.30
C VAL A 37 9.09 -10.06 1.47
N LYS A 38 9.55 -10.43 0.26
CA LYS A 38 8.89 -11.42 -0.62
C LYS A 38 8.72 -12.76 0.09
N LYS A 39 9.75 -13.26 0.77
CA LYS A 39 9.69 -14.51 1.56
C LYS A 39 8.69 -14.44 2.72
N ARG A 40 8.61 -13.32 3.43
CA ARG A 40 7.64 -13.13 4.53
C ARG A 40 6.22 -12.97 4.01
N ARG A 41 6.03 -12.23 2.92
CA ARG A 41 4.74 -12.06 2.23
C ARG A 41 4.14 -13.39 1.81
N ALA A 42 4.93 -14.23 1.12
CA ALA A 42 4.48 -15.55 0.69
C ALA A 42 4.00 -16.41 1.89
N ARG A 43 4.79 -16.43 2.98
CA ARG A 43 4.41 -17.15 4.21
C ARG A 43 3.15 -16.62 4.87
N LEU A 44 2.95 -15.30 4.85
CA LEU A 44 1.75 -14.67 5.40
C LEU A 44 0.51 -15.04 4.57
N ILE A 45 0.61 -15.00 3.25
CA ILE A 45 -0.47 -15.41 2.34
C ILE A 45 -0.86 -16.86 2.59
N THR A 46 0.11 -17.78 2.61
CA THR A 46 -0.16 -19.20 2.88
C THR A 46 -0.82 -19.41 4.24
N ALA A 47 -0.32 -18.76 5.29
CA ALA A 47 -0.93 -18.86 6.62
C ALA A 47 -2.38 -18.34 6.63
N ALA A 48 -2.66 -17.23 5.94
CA ALA A 48 -4.01 -16.67 5.79
C ALA A 48 -4.96 -17.63 5.07
N GLU A 49 -4.51 -18.23 3.97
CA GLU A 49 -5.29 -19.22 3.22
C GLU A 49 -5.61 -20.46 4.07
N GLU A 50 -4.63 -20.97 4.82
CA GLU A 50 -4.80 -22.11 5.72
C GLU A 50 -5.79 -21.79 6.86
N ALA A 51 -5.67 -20.63 7.49
CA ALA A 51 -6.54 -20.22 8.61
C ALA A 51 -8.01 -20.05 8.18
N PHE A 52 -8.26 -19.41 7.04
CA PHE A 52 -9.62 -19.23 6.52
C PHE A 52 -10.20 -20.57 6.04
N THR A 53 -9.37 -21.45 5.48
CA THR A 53 -9.80 -22.81 5.13
C THR A 53 -10.18 -23.61 6.37
N HIS A 54 -9.45 -23.45 7.48
CA HIS A 54 -9.76 -24.08 8.76
C HIS A 54 -11.15 -23.66 9.29
N ILE A 55 -11.47 -22.37 9.25
CA ILE A 55 -12.82 -21.88 9.64
C ILE A 55 -13.91 -22.44 8.76
N LYS A 56 -13.73 -22.45 7.44
CA LYS A 56 -14.72 -23.00 6.51
C LYS A 56 -15.02 -24.48 6.78
N ARG A 57 -14.01 -25.26 7.20
CA ARG A 57 -14.18 -26.66 7.59
C ARG A 57 -14.95 -26.81 8.91
N LEU A 58 -14.64 -25.97 9.91
CA LEU A 58 -15.37 -25.96 11.18
C LEU A 58 -16.86 -25.62 11.00
N HIS A 59 -17.18 -24.71 10.07
CA HIS A 59 -18.58 -24.39 9.74
C HIS A 59 -19.32 -25.50 8.96
N HIS A 60 -18.60 -26.43 8.33
CA HIS A 60 -19.18 -27.54 7.57
C HIS A 60 -19.25 -28.86 8.36
N GLU A 61 -18.79 -28.90 9.61
CA GLU A 61 -18.98 -30.10 10.44
C GLU A 61 -20.47 -30.24 10.84
N PRO A 62 -21.06 -31.44 10.69
CA PRO A 62 -22.49 -31.68 10.94
C PRO A 62 -22.86 -31.78 12.43
N VAL A 63 -21.96 -31.41 13.34
CA VAL A 63 -22.24 -31.35 14.78
C VAL A 63 -23.16 -30.15 15.04
N PRO A 64 -24.13 -30.20 15.98
CA PRO A 64 -24.94 -29.04 16.32
C PRO A 64 -24.04 -28.01 17.02
N ALA A 65 -23.27 -27.27 16.23
CA ALA A 65 -22.41 -26.23 16.70
C ALA A 65 -23.27 -25.01 17.02
N ILE A 66 -23.14 -24.51 18.25
CA ILE A 66 -23.60 -23.17 18.61
C ILE A 66 -22.99 -22.22 17.56
N PRO A 67 -23.77 -21.31 16.93
CA PRO A 67 -23.22 -20.34 16.00
C PRO A 67 -22.06 -19.61 16.67
N MET A 68 -20.84 -19.81 16.17
CA MET A 68 -19.65 -19.20 16.73
C MET A 68 -19.70 -17.69 16.44
N ASP A 69 -19.49 -16.88 17.47
CA ASP A 69 -19.38 -15.43 17.31
C ASP A 69 -18.18 -15.11 16.40
N PRO A 70 -18.29 -14.20 15.41
CA PRO A 70 -17.16 -13.88 14.52
C PRO A 70 -15.90 -13.44 15.26
N HIS A 71 -16.04 -12.87 16.46
CA HIS A 71 -14.91 -12.49 17.30
C HIS A 71 -14.24 -13.71 17.94
N GLU A 72 -15.01 -14.67 18.42
CA GLU A 72 -14.53 -15.96 18.91
C GLU A 72 -13.81 -16.74 17.80
N ALA A 73 -14.39 -16.74 16.59
CA ALA A 73 -13.79 -17.32 15.39
C ALA A 73 -12.41 -16.73 15.09
N ALA A 74 -12.32 -15.40 15.11
CA ALA A 74 -11.09 -14.68 14.89
C ALA A 74 -10.04 -15.02 15.96
N GLN A 75 -10.43 -15.07 17.24
CA GLN A 75 -9.54 -15.45 18.34
C GLN A 75 -9.01 -16.89 18.20
N ALA A 76 -9.86 -17.83 17.77
CA ALA A 76 -9.49 -19.23 17.61
C ALA A 76 -8.43 -19.43 16.51
N VAL A 77 -8.54 -18.71 15.38
CA VAL A 77 -7.57 -18.89 14.27
C VAL A 77 -6.37 -17.96 14.33
N PHE A 78 -6.46 -16.81 15.00
CA PHE A 78 -5.39 -15.82 15.00
C PHE A 78 -4.00 -16.37 15.41
N PRO A 79 -3.86 -17.32 16.37
CA PRO A 79 -2.57 -17.92 16.70
C PRO A 79 -1.83 -18.56 15.51
N SER A 80 -2.57 -19.13 14.54
CA SER A 80 -1.99 -19.71 13.32
C SER A 80 -1.40 -18.65 12.37
N LEU A 81 -1.92 -17.43 12.43
CA LEU A 81 -1.55 -16.28 11.59
C LEU A 81 -0.52 -15.37 12.24
N ALA A 82 -0.61 -15.22 13.56
CA ALA A 82 0.05 -14.18 14.33
C ALA A 82 1.56 -14.12 14.06
N ARG A 83 2.23 -15.28 14.05
CA ARG A 83 3.68 -15.34 13.83
C ARG A 83 4.07 -14.90 12.41
N ALA A 84 3.30 -15.26 11.39
CA ALA A 84 3.59 -14.88 10.02
C ALA A 84 3.36 -13.37 9.83
N LEU A 85 2.24 -12.86 10.36
CA LEU A 85 1.87 -11.45 10.30
C LEU A 85 2.89 -10.58 11.05
N GLN A 86 3.20 -10.90 12.32
CA GLN A 86 4.17 -10.16 13.12
C GLN A 86 5.55 -10.10 12.44
N LYS A 87 6.00 -11.18 11.82
CA LYS A 87 7.29 -11.19 11.10
C LYS A 87 7.25 -10.33 9.83
N TYR A 88 6.11 -10.29 9.14
CA TYR A 88 5.91 -9.42 7.99
C TYR A 88 5.88 -7.95 8.43
N LEU A 89 5.04 -7.60 9.39
CA LEU A 89 4.93 -6.24 9.94
C LEU A 89 6.26 -5.73 10.50
N ARG A 90 7.09 -6.61 11.08
CA ARG A 90 8.42 -6.23 11.56
C ARG A 90 9.38 -5.91 10.41
N VAL A 91 9.42 -6.73 9.36
CA VAL A 91 10.34 -6.46 8.23
C VAL A 91 9.91 -5.23 7.45
N THR A 92 8.61 -4.96 7.34
CA THR A 92 8.05 -3.76 6.68
C THR A 92 7.95 -2.55 7.61
N ARG A 93 8.34 -2.69 8.88
CA ARG A 93 8.29 -1.64 9.92
C ARG A 93 6.87 -1.07 10.15
N GLN A 94 5.85 -1.91 10.02
CA GLN A 94 4.42 -1.59 10.18
C GLN A 94 3.87 -1.93 11.58
N GLN A 95 4.65 -2.53 12.49
CA GLN A 95 4.17 -2.97 13.81
C GLN A 95 3.42 -1.90 14.62
N PRO A 96 3.83 -0.62 14.66
CA PRO A 96 3.12 0.40 15.42
C PRO A 96 1.69 0.69 14.92
N ARG A 97 1.37 0.31 13.68
CA ARG A 97 0.07 0.62 13.03
C ARG A 97 -1.01 -0.42 13.31
N HIS A 98 -0.62 -1.60 13.81
CA HIS A 98 -1.51 -2.73 13.94
C HIS A 98 -1.41 -3.30 15.35
N THR A 99 -2.37 -2.91 16.19
CA THR A 99 -2.56 -3.54 17.49
C THR A 99 -3.20 -4.92 17.29
N VAL A 100 -3.03 -5.80 18.27
CA VAL A 100 -3.67 -7.13 18.22
C VAL A 100 -5.19 -6.99 18.14
N GLU A 101 -5.75 -6.03 18.88
CA GLU A 101 -7.18 -5.72 18.89
C GLU A 101 -7.70 -5.29 17.52
N SER A 102 -7.03 -4.36 16.83
CA SER A 102 -7.48 -3.89 15.51
C SER A 102 -7.36 -4.99 14.45
N ILE A 103 -6.35 -5.86 14.55
CA ILE A 103 -6.20 -7.03 13.68
C ILE A 103 -7.33 -8.03 13.92
N LEU A 104 -7.66 -8.33 15.17
CA LEU A 104 -8.74 -9.26 15.53
C LEU A 104 -10.11 -8.72 15.10
N ALA A 105 -10.37 -7.42 15.31
CA ALA A 105 -11.60 -6.78 14.85
C ALA A 105 -11.76 -6.85 13.33
N HIS A 106 -10.69 -6.58 12.58
CA HIS A 106 -10.71 -6.70 11.11
C HIS A 106 -10.88 -8.15 10.65
N LEU A 107 -10.22 -9.10 11.31
CA LEU A 107 -10.38 -10.53 11.03
C LEU A 107 -11.81 -10.98 11.27
N ALA A 108 -12.41 -10.61 12.40
CA ALA A 108 -13.81 -10.91 12.73
C ALA A 108 -14.78 -10.36 11.67
N SER A 109 -14.57 -9.12 11.23
CA SER A 109 -15.35 -8.51 10.14
C SER A 109 -15.18 -9.25 8.81
N CYS A 110 -13.96 -9.70 8.49
CA CYS A 110 -13.73 -10.51 7.29
C CYS A 110 -14.48 -11.84 7.36
N LEU A 111 -14.54 -12.47 8.54
CA LEU A 111 -15.25 -13.74 8.73
C LEU A 111 -16.77 -13.56 8.72
N SER A 112 -17.30 -12.47 9.30
CA SER A 112 -18.75 -12.21 9.31
C SER A 112 -19.33 -11.91 7.93
N HIS A 113 -18.50 -11.45 6.99
CA HIS A 113 -18.90 -11.09 5.64
C HIS A 113 -18.38 -12.06 4.56
N ASP A 114 -17.90 -13.24 4.95
CA ASP A 114 -17.34 -14.25 4.03
C ASP A 114 -16.26 -13.71 3.09
N LEU A 115 -15.46 -12.75 3.56
CA LEU A 115 -14.39 -12.15 2.77
C LEU A 115 -13.23 -13.12 2.56
N SER A 116 -12.52 -12.93 1.46
CA SER A 116 -11.36 -13.75 1.13
C SER A 116 -10.15 -13.46 2.04
N PRO A 117 -9.20 -14.40 2.20
CA PRO A 117 -7.94 -14.15 2.89
C PRO A 117 -7.17 -12.96 2.32
N ARG A 118 -7.31 -12.71 1.00
CA ARG A 118 -6.70 -11.56 0.33
C ARG A 118 -7.28 -10.23 0.81
N ALA A 119 -8.59 -10.18 1.08
CA ALA A 119 -9.24 -8.98 1.60
C ALA A 119 -8.74 -8.67 3.01
N PHE A 120 -8.63 -9.68 3.88
CA PHE A 120 -8.01 -9.51 5.20
C PHE A 120 -6.56 -9.01 5.12
N LEU A 121 -5.80 -9.48 4.12
CA LEU A 121 -4.38 -9.11 3.99
C LEU A 121 -4.14 -7.74 3.35
N GLU A 122 -5.14 -7.18 2.68
CA GLU A 122 -5.01 -5.96 1.87
C GLU A 122 -4.42 -4.77 2.65
N PRO A 123 -4.89 -4.45 3.88
CA PRO A 123 -4.35 -3.35 4.68
C PRO A 123 -2.89 -3.52 5.10
N PHE A 124 -2.39 -4.77 5.15
CA PHE A 124 -1.00 -5.06 5.54
C PHE A 124 -0.08 -5.06 4.31
N LEU A 125 -0.58 -5.50 3.14
CA LEU A 125 0.21 -5.70 1.93
C LEU A 125 0.35 -4.45 1.07
N ILE A 126 -0.54 -3.46 1.19
CA ILE A 126 -0.50 -2.21 0.44
C ILE A 126 0.14 -1.10 1.30
N PRO A 127 1.38 -0.66 1.01
CA PRO A 127 2.06 0.39 1.77
C PRO A 127 1.68 1.83 1.32
N ALA A 128 0.60 2.02 0.54
CA ALA A 128 0.19 3.30 -0.07
C ALA A 128 -0.01 4.43 0.98
N PRO A 129 0.09 5.72 0.58
CA PRO A 129 0.69 6.75 1.42
C PRO A 129 -0.22 7.04 2.61
N VAL A 130 0.27 6.73 3.80
CA VAL A 130 -0.40 7.14 5.03
C VAL A 130 0.65 7.86 5.85
N LEU A 131 0.30 9.00 6.42
CA LEU A 131 1.06 9.64 7.50
C LEU A 131 1.18 8.60 8.64
N GLN A 132 2.40 8.30 9.07
CA GLN A 132 2.82 6.99 9.62
C GLN A 132 2.97 6.97 11.14
N ASN A 133 2.57 8.04 11.83
CA ASN A 133 2.75 8.19 13.27
C ASN A 133 1.51 8.86 13.87
N GLU A 134 1.12 8.52 15.10
CA GLU A 134 0.13 9.32 15.84
C GLU A 134 0.59 10.77 16.03
N LYS A 135 1.91 11.00 16.08
CA LYS A 135 2.49 12.36 16.06
C LYS A 135 2.27 13.09 14.72
N GLU A 136 2.00 12.35 13.64
CA GLU A 136 1.69 12.83 12.30
C GLU A 136 0.16 12.85 12.05
N GLN A 137 -0.65 12.07 12.80
CA GLN A 137 -2.10 12.24 12.87
C GLN A 137 -2.47 13.44 13.76
N LYS A 138 -2.02 14.63 13.36
CA LYS A 138 -2.51 15.89 13.89
C LYS A 138 -3.56 16.43 12.94
N SER A 139 -4.66 16.95 13.48
CA SER A 139 -5.68 17.67 12.70
C SER A 139 -5.08 18.83 11.92
N VAL A 140 -3.98 19.42 12.43
CA VAL A 140 -3.23 20.48 11.76
C VAL A 140 -1.74 20.16 11.86
N GLN A 141 -1.08 20.10 10.70
CA GLN A 141 0.38 20.01 10.62
C GLN A 141 0.96 21.34 10.13
N SER A 142 2.06 21.78 10.75
CA SER A 142 2.83 22.95 10.28
C SER A 142 3.88 22.49 9.27
N TRP A 143 3.84 23.09 8.07
CA TRP A 143 4.79 22.87 6.98
C TRP A 143 5.35 24.21 6.53
N SER A 144 6.64 24.25 6.22
CA SER A 144 7.27 25.40 5.57
C SER A 144 7.06 25.29 4.07
N LEU A 145 6.37 26.27 3.48
CA LEU A 145 6.22 26.42 2.04
C LEU A 145 7.47 27.08 1.46
N ILE A 146 8.10 26.42 0.49
CA ILE A 146 9.22 26.93 -0.29
C ILE A 146 8.74 26.99 -1.74
N CYS A 147 8.70 28.19 -2.32
CA CYS A 147 8.19 28.43 -3.66
C CYS A 147 8.98 29.56 -4.32
N ASP A 148 9.13 29.48 -5.64
CA ASP A 148 9.77 30.54 -6.45
C ASP A 148 8.78 31.65 -6.84
N GLU A 149 7.48 31.44 -6.58
CA GLU A 149 6.40 32.39 -6.85
C GLU A 149 6.01 33.21 -5.60
N LEU A 150 5.51 34.43 -5.83
CA LEU A 150 4.99 35.29 -4.78
C LEU A 150 3.76 34.68 -4.12
N LEU A 151 3.80 34.50 -2.79
CA LEU A 151 2.71 33.91 -2.01
C LEU A 151 1.40 34.72 -2.00
N SER A 152 1.44 35.98 -2.45
CA SER A 152 0.26 36.82 -2.61
C SER A 152 -0.50 36.56 -3.91
N ARG A 153 0.07 35.78 -4.84
CA ARG A 153 -0.59 35.42 -6.10
C ARG A 153 -1.47 34.18 -5.93
N PRO A 154 -2.57 34.08 -6.69
CA PRO A 154 -3.33 32.84 -6.77
C PRO A 154 -2.45 31.72 -7.34
N LEU A 155 -2.72 30.48 -6.93
CA LEU A 155 -2.04 29.29 -7.47
C LEU A 155 -2.32 29.17 -8.97
N GLY A 156 -1.26 29.10 -9.76
CA GLY A 156 -1.35 28.90 -11.20
C GLY A 156 -1.39 27.41 -11.57
N PRO A 157 -1.83 27.08 -12.80
CA PRO A 157 -1.63 25.75 -13.36
C PRO A 157 -0.14 25.44 -13.45
N ASP A 158 0.22 24.20 -13.16
CA ASP A 158 1.60 23.68 -13.18
C ASP A 158 2.58 24.36 -12.21
N THR A 159 2.10 25.18 -11.26
CA THR A 159 2.95 25.73 -10.19
C THR A 159 3.58 24.59 -9.39
N ILE A 160 4.91 24.63 -9.22
CA ILE A 160 5.68 23.66 -8.44
C ILE A 160 6.18 24.34 -7.17
N PHE A 161 5.96 23.70 -6.02
CA PHE A 161 6.45 24.18 -4.73
C PHE A 161 6.87 23.01 -3.84
N GLN A 162 7.66 23.30 -2.82
CA GLN A 162 8.08 22.32 -1.83
C GLN A 162 7.41 22.60 -0.48
N LEU A 163 6.86 21.57 0.13
CA LEU A 163 6.47 21.59 1.55
C LEU A 163 7.55 20.86 2.35
N ARG A 164 8.10 21.54 3.37
CA ARG A 164 9.12 20.96 4.24
C ARG A 164 8.64 20.88 5.68
N GLN A 165 8.90 19.73 6.32
CA GLN A 165 8.69 19.52 7.74
C GLN A 165 9.85 18.69 8.28
N ASN A 166 10.70 19.30 9.10
CA ASN A 166 11.92 18.67 9.64
C ASN A 166 12.82 18.07 8.54
N ASP A 167 12.94 16.74 8.53
CA ASP A 167 13.68 15.89 7.60
C ASP A 167 12.84 15.42 6.40
N VAL A 168 11.53 15.70 6.39
CA VAL A 168 10.61 15.36 5.30
C VAL A 168 10.46 16.55 4.35
N SER A 169 10.49 16.27 3.05
CA SER A 169 10.21 17.24 2.00
C SER A 169 9.29 16.62 0.95
N LEU A 170 8.23 17.34 0.60
CA LEU A 170 7.29 16.98 -0.45
C LEU A 170 7.47 17.96 -1.60
N LEU A 171 7.66 17.45 -2.82
CA LEU A 171 7.58 18.23 -4.04
C LEU A 171 6.14 18.16 -4.55
N CYS A 172 5.48 19.30 -4.66
CA CYS A 172 4.09 19.43 -5.05
C CYS A 172 3.99 20.12 -6.41
N GLN A 173 3.09 19.64 -7.26
CA GLN A 173 2.74 20.27 -8.53
C GLN A 173 1.22 20.51 -8.56
N VAL A 174 0.82 21.74 -8.86
CA VAL A 174 -0.59 22.11 -9.03
C VAL A 174 -1.04 21.68 -10.42
N ARG A 175 -2.16 20.96 -10.49
CA ARG A 175 -2.79 20.55 -11.75
C ARG A 175 -4.24 20.99 -11.71
N GLU A 176 -4.71 21.63 -12.78
CA GLU A 176 -6.13 21.91 -12.92
C GLU A 176 -6.89 20.59 -13.10
N LEU A 177 -7.91 20.40 -12.28
CA LEU A 177 -8.81 19.27 -12.44
C LEU A 177 -9.85 19.61 -13.51
N PRO A 178 -10.11 18.72 -14.48
CA PRO A 178 -11.17 18.97 -15.45
C PRO A 178 -12.52 19.04 -14.75
N HIS A 179 -13.33 20.04 -15.12
CA HIS A 179 -14.73 20.10 -14.71
C HIS A 179 -15.52 19.05 -15.49
N PHE A 180 -16.03 18.03 -14.81
CA PHE A 180 -16.94 17.07 -15.40
C PHE A 180 -18.38 17.54 -15.21
N ASN A 181 -19.13 17.61 -16.31
CA ASN A 181 -20.58 17.71 -16.25
C ASN A 181 -21.16 16.32 -16.53
N LEU A 182 -21.69 15.67 -15.49
CA LEU A 182 -22.31 14.36 -15.55
C LEU A 182 -23.82 14.56 -15.62
N THR A 183 -24.42 14.19 -16.74
CA THR A 183 -25.88 14.21 -16.92
C THR A 183 -26.39 12.80 -17.11
N GLU A 184 -27.39 12.41 -16.31
CA GLU A 184 -28.12 11.16 -16.49
C GLU A 184 -29.29 11.41 -17.46
N GLU A 185 -29.37 10.61 -18.52
CA GLU A 185 -30.48 10.66 -19.47
C GLU A 185 -31.18 9.30 -19.46
N VAL A 186 -32.48 9.29 -19.16
CA VAL A 186 -33.31 8.08 -19.20
C VAL A 186 -33.63 7.79 -20.66
N VAL A 187 -32.93 6.82 -21.25
CA VAL A 187 -33.20 6.38 -22.62
C VAL A 187 -34.54 5.63 -22.65
N ASP A 188 -35.50 6.11 -23.44
CA ASP A 188 -36.76 5.40 -23.68
C ASP A 188 -36.45 4.00 -24.24
N PRO A 189 -36.87 2.90 -23.59
CA PRO A 189 -36.64 1.55 -24.10
C PRO A 189 -37.22 1.30 -25.51
N LYS A 190 -38.09 2.17 -26.03
CA LYS A 190 -38.57 2.12 -27.42
C LYS A 190 -37.59 2.71 -28.45
N SER A 191 -36.69 3.62 -28.06
CA SER A 191 -35.72 4.25 -28.97
C SER A 191 -34.51 3.36 -29.26
N ASN A 192 -34.20 2.41 -28.36
CA ASN A 192 -33.13 1.40 -28.52
C ASN A 192 -33.61 0.09 -29.18
N LYS A 193 -34.50 0.17 -30.16
CA LYS A 193 -34.93 -1.00 -30.94
C LYS A 193 -34.12 -1.10 -32.23
N PHE A 194 -33.23 -2.08 -32.29
CA PHE A 194 -32.58 -2.48 -33.54
C PHE A 194 -33.61 -3.18 -34.43
N VAL A 195 -34.02 -2.53 -35.52
CA VAL A 195 -34.86 -3.15 -36.55
C VAL A 195 -33.94 -3.86 -37.53
N LEU A 196 -33.87 -5.18 -37.46
CA LEU A 196 -33.22 -5.99 -38.48
C LEU A 196 -34.14 -6.06 -39.70
N ARG A 197 -33.95 -5.16 -40.69
CA ARG A 197 -34.65 -5.25 -41.98
C ARG A 197 -33.97 -6.30 -42.83
N LEU A 198 -34.52 -7.52 -42.82
CA LEU A 198 -34.18 -8.54 -43.81
C LEU A 198 -34.78 -8.09 -45.15
N ASN A 199 -33.95 -7.51 -46.01
CA ASN A 199 -34.31 -7.35 -47.42
C ASN A 199 -34.31 -8.75 -48.03
N SER A 200 -35.47 -9.38 -48.10
CA SER A 200 -35.69 -10.62 -48.83
C SER A 200 -35.74 -10.35 -50.33
N GLU A 201 -34.59 -9.97 -50.90
CA GLU A 201 -34.33 -10.03 -52.34
C GLU A 201 -33.10 -10.91 -52.57
N THR A 202 -33.31 -12.22 -52.47
CA THR A 202 -32.52 -13.21 -53.20
C THR A 202 -33.47 -14.26 -53.76
N SER A 203 -33.78 -14.03 -55.03
CA SER A 203 -34.15 -14.96 -56.10
C SER A 203 -34.01 -16.46 -55.87
N VAL A 204 -35.10 -17.20 -56.19
CA VAL A 204 -35.09 -18.37 -57.09
C VAL A 204 -36.27 -18.21 -58.04
#